data_AF-A0A952JYR7-F1
#
_entry.id   AF-A0A952JYR7-F1
#
_cell.length_a   1.000
_cell.length_b   1.000
_cell.length_c   1.000
_cell.angle_alpha   90.00
_cell.angle_beta   90.00
_cell.angle_gamma   90.00
#
_symmetry.space_group_name_H-M   'P 1'
#
loop_
_entity.id
_entity.type
_entity.pdbx_description
1 polymer ?
#
loop_
_entity_poly.entity_id
_entity_poly.type
_entity_poly.pdbx_seq_one_letter_code
_entity_poly.pdbx_strand_id
1 'polypeptide(L)' 'GVDEMEVHKDAITPGQSVILIDDLIATGGTAVAAAKLLQGLGAHVEAACFVIDLPDLGGRAKLEALGVPVRTLIAFEGH' A
#
# COMPACT_ATOMS: atom_id res chain seq x y z
N GLY A 1 10.76 -9.60 -14.86
CA GLY A 1 9.65 -8.94 -15.58
C GLY A 1 9.72 -7.47 -15.29
N VAL A 2 9.10 -6.64 -16.11
CA VAL A 2 8.75 -5.27 -15.71
C VAL A 2 7.40 -5.40 -15.03
N ASP A 3 7.33 -5.12 -13.73
CA ASP A 3 6.05 -5.09 -13.03
C ASP A 3 5.39 -3.74 -13.33
N GLU A 4 4.23 -3.77 -13.96
CA GLU A 4 3.45 -2.59 -14.31
C GLU A 4 2.19 -2.54 -13.44
N MET A 5 1.76 -1.33 -13.08
CA MET A 5 0.59 -1.12 -12.26
C MET A 5 -0.19 0.06 -12.82
N GLU A 6 -1.48 -0.17 -13.06
CA GLU A 6 -2.34 0.73 -13.81
C GLU A 6 -3.58 1.09 -13.00
N VAL A 7 -4.14 2.27 -13.29
CA VAL A 7 -5.43 2.70 -12.76
C VAL A 7 -6.16 3.49 -13.83
N HIS A 8 -7.50 3.43 -13.83
CA HIS A 8 -8.30 4.27 -14.68
C HIS A 8 -8.07 5.76 -14.37
N LYS A 9 -7.85 6.57 -15.41
CA LYS A 9 -7.50 8.01 -15.30
C LYS A 9 -8.54 8.86 -14.57
N ASP A 10 -9.77 8.39 -14.49
CA ASP A 10 -10.94 9.02 -13.89
C ASP A 10 -11.35 8.37 -12.56
N ALA A 11 -10.58 7.39 -12.06
CA ALA A 11 -10.85 6.74 -10.78
C ALA A 11 -10.56 7.64 -9.57
N ILE A 12 -9.70 8.64 -9.73
CA ILE A 12 -9.19 9.50 -8.65
C ILE A 12 -9.34 10.97 -9.02
N THR A 13 -9.93 11.74 -8.12
CA THR A 13 -9.89 13.21 -8.16
C THR A 13 -8.77 13.72 -7.24
N PRO A 14 -7.98 14.73 -7.63
CA PRO A 14 -7.01 15.34 -6.74
C PRO A 14 -7.66 15.81 -5.43
N GLY A 15 -7.02 15.50 -4.30
CA GLY A 15 -7.57 15.75 -2.96
C GLY A 15 -8.52 14.66 -2.44
N GLN A 16 -8.78 13.59 -3.21
CA GLN A 16 -9.64 12.50 -2.75
C GLN A 16 -8.92 11.64 -1.70
N SER A 17 -9.56 11.44 -0.55
CA SER A 17 -9.11 10.48 0.46
C SER A 17 -9.39 9.05 0.02
N VAL A 18 -8.38 8.19 0.12
CA VAL A 18 -8.45 6.78 -0.27
C VAL A 18 -7.81 5.88 0.78
N ILE A 19 -8.25 4.62 0.84
CA ILE A 19 -7.63 3.58 1.65
C ILE A 19 -7.23 2.45 0.71
N LEU A 20 -5.97 2.02 0.79
CA LEU A 20 -5.49 0.83 0.10
C LEU A 20 -5.82 -0.40 0.93
N ILE A 21 -6.40 -1.44 0.34
CA ILE A 21 -6.77 -2.68 1.02
C ILE A 21 -6.22 -3.86 0.22
N ASP A 22 -5.57 -4.80 0.90
CA ASP A 22 -5.19 -6.09 0.33
C ASP A 22 -5.27 -7.20 1.40
N ASP A 23 -5.09 -8.46 0.99
CA ASP A 23 -5.11 -9.59 1.93
C ASP A 23 -3.87 -9.63 2.82
N LEU A 24 -2.67 -9.46 2.25
CA LEU A 24 -1.40 -9.68 2.94
C LEU A 24 -0.33 -8.67 2.50
N ILE A 25 0.47 -8.20 3.45
CA ILE A 25 1.68 -7.42 3.17
C ILE A 25 2.94 -8.27 3.42
N ALA A 26 3.67 -8.54 2.33
CA ALA A 26 4.95 -9.27 2.33
C ALA A 26 6.12 -8.30 2.15
N THR A 27 6.79 -8.33 0.98
CA THR A 27 7.89 -7.41 0.63
C THR A 27 7.42 -5.99 0.35
N GLY A 28 6.11 -5.81 0.13
CA GLY A 28 5.43 -4.54 -0.08
C GLY A 28 5.56 -3.91 -1.46
N GLY A 29 6.13 -4.60 -2.46
CA GLY A 29 6.33 -4.05 -3.80
C GLY A 29 5.05 -3.50 -4.42
N THR A 30 4.00 -4.32 -4.48
CA THR A 30 2.69 -3.95 -5.06
C THR A 30 2.05 -2.78 -4.32
N ALA A 31 1.96 -2.86 -2.99
CA ALA A 31 1.34 -1.80 -2.19
C ALA A 31 2.10 -0.46 -2.26
N VAL A 32 3.44 -0.51 -2.31
CA VAL A 32 4.28 0.67 -2.49
C VAL A 32 4.09 1.31 -3.85
N ALA A 33 4.03 0.51 -4.92
CA ALA A 33 3.71 1.02 -6.25
C ALA A 33 2.34 1.70 -6.24
N ALA A 34 1.33 1.04 -5.65
CA ALA A 34 -0.04 1.54 -5.52
C ALA A 34 -0.14 2.86 -4.78
N ALA A 35 0.49 2.96 -3.61
CA ALA A 35 0.55 4.20 -2.85
C ALA A 35 1.17 5.35 -3.66
N LYS A 36 2.29 5.09 -4.35
CA LYS A 36 2.96 6.09 -5.18
C LYS A 36 2.12 6.53 -6.37
N LEU A 37 1.44 5.60 -7.05
CA LEU A 37 0.54 5.93 -8.15
C LEU A 37 -0.61 6.82 -7.66
N LEU A 38 -1.28 6.43 -6.59
CA LEU A 38 -2.40 7.18 -6.00
C LEU A 38 -1.97 8.58 -5.54
N GLN A 39 -0.85 8.69 -4.82
CA GLN A 39 -0.29 9.99 -4.40
C GLN A 39 0.13 10.84 -5.61
N GLY A 40 0.71 10.23 -6.65
CA GLY A 40 1.08 10.92 -7.89
C GLY A 40 -0.12 11.46 -8.67
N LEU A 41 -1.30 10.85 -8.51
CA LEU A 41 -2.58 11.34 -9.03
C LEU A 41 -3.24 12.38 -8.10
N GLY A 42 -2.61 12.71 -6.97
CA GLY A 42 -3.09 13.70 -6.01
C GLY A 42 -4.04 13.16 -4.95
N ALA A 43 -4.16 11.84 -4.79
CA ALA A 43 -4.95 11.26 -3.70
C ALA A 43 -4.26 11.42 -2.34
N HIS A 44 -5.07 11.56 -1.28
CA HIS A 44 -4.61 11.40 0.09
C HIS A 44 -4.80 9.95 0.51
N VAL A 45 -3.71 9.18 0.55
CA VAL A 45 -3.76 7.79 1.01
C VAL A 45 -3.77 7.79 2.55
N GLU A 46 -4.96 7.67 3.13
CA GLU A 46 -5.19 7.77 4.58
C GLU A 46 -4.59 6.59 5.35
N ALA A 47 -4.62 5.41 4.74
CA ALA A 47 -4.04 4.19 5.28
C ALA A 47 -3.87 3.12 4.19
N ALA A 48 -2.96 2.20 4.45
CA ALA A 48 -2.93 0.88 3.82
C ALA A 48 -3.34 -0.18 4.87
N CYS A 49 -4.34 -0.97 4.55
CA CYS A 49 -4.94 -1.97 5.42
C CYS A 49 -4.71 -3.37 4.85
N PHE A 50 -4.22 -4.27 5.68
CA PHE A 50 -3.99 -5.68 5.32
C PHE A 50 -4.66 -6.59 6.34
N VAL A 51 -5.08 -7.78 5.94
CA VAL A 51 -5.48 -8.80 6.92
C VAL A 51 -4.23 -9.33 7.62
N ILE A 52 -3.20 -9.66 6.85
CA ILE A 52 -1.98 -10.33 7.33
C ILE A 52 -0.73 -9.44 7.12
N ASP A 53 0.11 -9.33 8.14
CA ASP A 53 1.49 -8.80 8.05
C ASP A 53 2.51 -9.94 8.11
N LEU A 54 3.55 -9.88 7.27
CA LEU A 54 4.77 -10.69 7.38
C LEU A 54 5.94 -9.76 7.74
N PRO A 55 6.15 -9.45 9.04
CA PRO A 55 7.03 -8.35 9.45
C PRO A 55 8.47 -8.50 8.96
N ASP A 56 8.99 -9.73 8.90
CA ASP A 56 10.36 -10.03 8.49
C ASP A 56 10.66 -9.67 7.03
N LEU A 57 9.62 -9.49 6.20
CA LEU A 57 9.76 -9.08 4.80
C LEU A 57 9.74 -7.55 4.61
N GLY A 58 9.44 -6.80 5.68
CA GLY A 58 9.62 -5.35 5.74
C GLY A 58 8.68 -4.51 4.86
N GLY A 59 7.63 -5.09 4.29
CA GLY A 59 6.69 -4.36 3.42
C GLY A 59 5.98 -3.22 4.14
N ARG A 60 5.56 -3.43 5.38
CA ARG A 60 4.98 -2.40 6.25
C ARG A 60 5.88 -1.18 6.40
N ALA A 61 7.14 -1.38 6.77
CA ALA A 61 8.09 -0.30 7.00
C ALA A 61 8.31 0.57 5.74
N LYS A 62 8.25 -0.04 4.55
CA LYS A 62 8.36 0.69 3.27
C LYS A 62 7.17 1.61 3.02
N LEU A 63 5.96 1.22 3.39
CA LEU A 63 4.77 2.08 3.29
C LEU A 63 4.79 3.20 4.31
N GLU A 64 5.16 2.90 5.56
CA GLU A 64 5.31 3.91 6.61
C GLU A 64 6.37 4.97 6.23
N ALA A 65 7.46 4.56 5.57
CA ALA A 65 8.47 5.48 5.03
C ALA A 65 7.94 6.41 3.91
N LEU A 66 6.81 6.08 3.27
CA LEU A 66 6.10 6.96 2.33
C LEU A 66 5.07 7.86 3.01
N GLY A 67 5.02 7.87 4.34
CA GLY A 67 4.02 8.60 5.10
C GLY A 67 2.63 7.98 5.03
N VAL A 68 2.51 6.70 4.65
CA VAL A 68 1.24 5.97 4.61
C VAL A 68 1.10 5.14 5.89
N PRO A 69 0.13 5.44 6.77
CA PRO A 69 -0.14 4.61 7.95
C PRO A 69 -0.54 3.19 7.55
N VAL A 70 0.01 2.18 8.22
CA VAL A 70 -0.32 0.77 7.96
C VAL A 70 -1.15 0.19 9.11
N ARG A 71 -2.22 -0.54 8.78
CA ARG A 71 -3.05 -1.28 9.74
C ARG A 71 -3.13 -2.74 9.31
N THR A 72 -2.89 -3.66 10.25
CA THR A 72 -2.97 -5.10 10.02
C THR A 72 -3.86 -5.75 11.08
N LEU A 73 -4.54 -6.84 10.74
CA LEU A 73 -5.39 -7.58 11.71
C LEU A 73 -4.58 -8.62 12.48
N ILE A 74 -3.73 -9.36 11.77
CA ILE A 74 -2.84 -10.38 12.34
C ILE A 74 -1.44 -10.27 11.73
N ALA A 75 -0.44 -10.72 12.48
CA ALA A 75 0.94 -10.81 12.03
C ALA A 75 1.45 -12.25 12.19
N PHE A 76 2.20 -12.74 11.22
CA PHE A 76 2.94 -14.01 11.34
C PHE A 76 4.44 -13.73 11.23
N GLU A 77 5.18 -14.19 12.22
CA GLU A 77 6.64 -14.23 12.17
C GLU A 77 7.09 -15.31 11.18
N GLY A 78 8.17 -15.03 10.44
CA GLY A 78 8.82 -16.00 9.56
C GLY A 78 9.53 -17.09 10.36
N HIS A 79 9.68 -18.27 9.73
CA HIS A 79 10.50 -19.37 10.25
C HIS A 79 11.94 -19.25 9.77
#